data_AF-A0A955J813-F1
#
_entry.id   AF-A0A955J813-F1
#
_cell.length_a   1.000
_cell.length_b   1.000
_cell.length_c   1.000
_cell.angle_alpha   90.00
_cell.angle_beta   90.00
_cell.angle_gamma   90.00
#
_symmetry.space_group_name_H-M   'P 1'
#
loop_
_entity.id
_entity.type
_entity.pdbx_description
1 polymer ?
#
loop_
_entity_poly.entity_id
_entity_poly.type
_entity_poly.pdbx_seq_one_letter_code
_entity_poly.pdbx_strand_id
1 'polypeptide(L)'
;MRPSSPARSSLRQAAARCALVCAALLLAGCQGDVAKTLGLQQEPDEDEISLEPIVMPRGKDAIKQIPFLRDRRPVDDEDEAWKAKYDLAQDYSAGGYDAEALQIVQAALSLDPPSPWAGRFTTLESSLRVLRMEDELLRAEAWPLKDYVVFGEPVDLEIRLRNVGREPLSLLPPQRGARADDVLSPGAVSLEVKRVDRDIYASRMERSWTQNFLWQRPEDGATKIAPGAVHRVPVRIPADEVGPALVGLRTIEVAGMLRPARVEVQGQARPLRLRIRPGRVVVLPKSYEPLVQDPLGTLRQAIDGVAPVHLLVASEFVPRARAPEGMGLLARALTEGDPSLRRAALGALERMRERFAGKPLQPLAEPLVERLGTWPARDPALMEGLAAFSGRALAADVRLWRDWWARDVDATTLVTAPRSADR
;
A
#
# COMPACT_ATOMS: atom_id res chain seq x y z
N MET A 1 55.31 2.36 -22.88
CA MET A 1 54.89 1.42 -21.83
C MET A 1 53.54 1.88 -21.28
N ARG A 2 52.46 1.13 -21.54
CA ARG A 2 51.11 1.39 -20.99
C ARG A 2 50.86 0.41 -19.84
N PRO A 3 50.30 0.84 -18.69
CA PRO A 3 50.04 -0.06 -17.58
C PRO A 3 48.78 -0.89 -17.85
N SER A 4 48.92 -2.21 -17.75
CA SER A 4 47.82 -3.18 -17.78
C SER A 4 47.08 -3.16 -16.43
N SER A 5 45.80 -2.79 -16.43
CA SER A 5 44.95 -2.73 -15.23
C SER A 5 44.31 -4.10 -14.92
N PRO A 6 44.55 -4.70 -13.73
CA PRO A 6 44.03 -6.03 -13.35
C PRO A 6 42.54 -6.05 -12.94
N ALA A 7 41.89 -4.89 -12.84
CA ALA A 7 40.56 -4.75 -12.24
C ALA A 7 39.38 -5.32 -13.08
N ARG A 8 39.57 -5.58 -14.38
CA ARG A 8 38.50 -6.14 -15.23
C ARG A 8 38.36 -7.67 -15.14
N SER A 9 39.35 -8.35 -14.57
CA SER A 9 39.35 -9.82 -14.48
C SER A 9 38.51 -10.37 -13.32
N SER A 10 38.44 -9.65 -12.19
CA SER A 10 37.72 -10.10 -10.99
C SER A 10 36.20 -10.04 -11.14
N LEU A 11 35.66 -9.04 -11.85
CA LEU A 11 34.22 -8.89 -12.11
C LEU A 11 33.65 -9.99 -13.01
N ARG A 12 34.41 -10.41 -14.04
CA ARG A 12 34.02 -11.54 -14.90
C ARG A 12 34.07 -12.88 -14.16
N GLN A 13 35.03 -13.06 -13.25
CA GLN A 13 35.12 -14.25 -12.41
C GLN A 13 33.99 -14.32 -11.37
N ALA A 14 33.57 -13.18 -10.81
CA ALA A 14 32.42 -13.13 -9.89
C ALA A 14 31.10 -13.46 -10.59
N ALA A 15 30.87 -12.93 -11.81
CA ALA A 15 29.68 -13.24 -12.60
C ALA A 15 29.61 -14.72 -13.02
N ALA A 16 30.75 -15.31 -13.42
CA ALA A 16 30.82 -16.73 -13.77
C ALA A 16 30.55 -17.66 -12.58
N ARG A 17 31.02 -17.30 -11.38
CA ARG A 17 30.75 -18.06 -10.15
C ARG A 17 29.28 -17.99 -9.74
N CYS A 18 28.63 -16.85 -9.93
CA CYS A 18 27.21 -16.68 -9.63
C CYS A 18 26.33 -17.54 -10.56
N ALA A 19 26.66 -17.58 -11.86
CA ALA A 19 25.96 -18.42 -12.83
C ALA A 19 26.06 -19.93 -12.52
N LEU A 20 27.23 -20.38 -12.05
CA LEU A 20 27.48 -21.78 -11.67
C LEU A 20 26.70 -22.21 -10.42
N VAL A 21 26.56 -21.32 -9.43
CA VAL A 21 25.76 -21.60 -8.22
C VAL A 21 24.26 -21.67 -8.55
N CYS A 22 23.77 -20.80 -9.43
CA CYS A 22 22.38 -20.84 -9.88
C CYS A 22 22.07 -22.12 -10.69
N ALA A 23 23.00 -22.58 -11.54
CA ALA A 23 22.85 -23.82 -12.27
C ALA A 23 22.87 -25.06 -11.35
N ALA A 24 23.71 -25.06 -10.32
CA ALA A 24 23.78 -26.15 -9.34
C ALA A 24 22.52 -26.25 -8.47
N LEU A 25 21.89 -25.12 -8.09
CA LEU A 25 20.65 -25.09 -7.33
C LEU A 25 19.44 -25.54 -8.17
N LEU A 26 19.44 -25.28 -9.48
CA LEU A 26 18.41 -25.77 -10.40
C LEU A 26 18.50 -27.28 -10.66
N LEU A 27 19.71 -27.86 -10.61
CA LEU A 27 19.92 -29.30 -10.79
C LEU A 27 19.67 -30.11 -9.51
N ALA A 28 19.76 -29.49 -8.33
CA ALA A 28 19.51 -30.15 -7.04
C ALA A 28 18.01 -30.26 -6.68
N GLY A 29 17.11 -29.65 -7.45
CA GLY A 29 15.66 -29.60 -7.17
C GLY A 29 14.82 -30.76 -7.71
N CYS A 30 15.41 -31.75 -8.37
CA CYS A 30 14.68 -32.87 -8.95
C CYS A 30 15.12 -34.20 -8.32
N GLN A 31 14.62 -34.51 -7.12
CA GLN A 31 14.46 -35.89 -6.62
C GLN A 31 13.75 -35.88 -5.26
N GLY A 32 12.62 -36.58 -5.14
CA GLY A 32 11.98 -36.80 -3.83
C GLY A 32 10.52 -37.22 -3.87
N ASP A 33 10.21 -38.34 -4.52
CA ASP A 33 9.02 -39.14 -4.25
C ASP A 33 9.10 -39.69 -2.82
N VAL A 34 8.13 -39.38 -1.94
CA VAL A 34 7.93 -40.06 -0.65
C VAL A 34 6.43 -40.19 -0.33
N ALA A 35 5.92 -41.41 -0.58
CA ALA A 35 4.91 -42.18 0.17
C ALA A 35 3.69 -41.45 0.77
N LYS A 36 2.43 -41.76 0.44
CA LYS A 36 1.79 -43.07 0.22
C LYS A 36 1.95 -44.07 1.37
N THR A 37 1.66 -43.63 2.59
CA THR A 37 1.28 -44.54 3.69
C THR A 37 0.58 -43.74 4.76
N LEU A 38 -0.73 -43.95 4.94
CA LEU A 38 -1.47 -43.98 6.20
C LEU A 38 -2.95 -44.08 5.85
N GLY A 39 -3.42 -45.32 5.70
CA GLY A 39 -4.84 -45.61 5.69
C GLY A 39 -5.34 -45.69 7.12
N LEU A 40 -6.20 -44.75 7.51
CA LEU A 40 -7.13 -44.71 8.66
C LEU A 40 -8.04 -43.50 8.40
N GLN A 41 -9.32 -43.41 8.73
CA GLN A 41 -10.44 -44.32 8.96
C GLN A 41 -11.67 -43.39 9.08
N GLN A 42 -12.82 -43.84 8.56
CA GLN A 42 -14.20 -43.49 8.95
C GLN A 42 -14.71 -42.04 8.79
N GLU A 43 -15.55 -41.86 7.75
CA GLU A 43 -16.56 -40.80 7.66
C GLU A 43 -17.73 -41.10 8.61
N PRO A 44 -18.26 -40.11 9.36
CA PRO A 44 -19.53 -40.25 10.05
C PRO A 44 -20.71 -39.89 9.12
N ASP A 45 -21.80 -40.62 9.33
CA ASP A 45 -23.10 -40.52 8.67
C ASP A 45 -23.63 -39.08 8.51
N GLU A 46 -23.98 -38.71 7.28
CA GLU A 46 -24.74 -37.51 6.99
C GLU A 46 -26.24 -37.82 7.08
N ASP A 47 -26.91 -37.14 8.01
CA ASP A 47 -28.36 -37.14 8.14
C ASP A 47 -29.02 -36.58 6.87
N GLU A 48 -29.97 -37.36 6.36
CA GLU A 48 -30.73 -37.17 5.13
C GLU A 48 -31.69 -35.96 5.26
N ILE A 49 -31.22 -34.75 4.89
CA ILE A 49 -32.10 -33.59 4.71
C ILE A 49 -32.87 -33.77 3.38
N SER A 50 -34.11 -34.26 3.49
CA SER A 50 -35.10 -34.26 2.42
C SER A 50 -35.38 -32.82 1.94
N LEU A 51 -34.68 -32.38 0.90
CA LEU A 51 -35.06 -31.22 0.11
C LEU A 51 -36.15 -31.63 -0.88
N GLU A 52 -37.39 -31.20 -0.63
CA GLU A 52 -38.44 -31.27 -1.63
C GLU A 52 -37.96 -30.60 -2.94
N PRO A 53 -38.12 -31.23 -4.11
CA PRO A 53 -37.64 -30.67 -5.35
C PRO A 53 -38.43 -29.41 -5.70
N ILE A 54 -37.73 -28.27 -5.75
CA ILE A 54 -38.27 -27.03 -6.31
C ILE A 54 -38.57 -27.28 -7.79
N VAL A 55 -39.86 -27.48 -8.10
CA VAL A 55 -40.35 -27.62 -9.46
C VAL A 55 -40.23 -26.27 -10.17
N MET A 56 -39.17 -26.10 -10.96
CA MET A 56 -39.02 -24.98 -11.88
C MET A 56 -39.98 -25.16 -13.07
N PRO A 57 -40.89 -24.20 -13.36
CA PRO A 57 -41.79 -24.30 -14.51
C PRO A 57 -40.99 -24.26 -15.82
N ARG A 58 -40.95 -25.37 -16.54
CA ARG A 58 -40.40 -25.44 -17.91
C ARG A 58 -41.45 -24.93 -18.89
N GLY A 59 -41.43 -23.61 -19.12
CA GLY A 59 -42.14 -22.96 -20.22
C GLY A 59 -41.33 -21.76 -20.70
N LYS A 60 -40.96 -21.73 -21.99
CA LYS A 60 -40.19 -20.63 -22.61
C LYS A 60 -40.91 -19.26 -22.54
N ASP A 61 -42.19 -19.24 -22.17
CA ASP A 61 -42.99 -18.02 -22.08
C ASP A 61 -43.21 -17.52 -20.64
N ALA A 62 -42.73 -18.23 -19.60
CA ALA A 62 -42.92 -17.83 -18.20
C ALA A 62 -41.84 -16.88 -17.64
N ILE A 63 -40.76 -16.62 -18.39
CA ILE A 63 -39.65 -15.74 -17.95
C ILE A 63 -39.93 -14.24 -18.25
N LYS A 64 -41.00 -13.93 -18.99
CA LYS A 64 -41.33 -12.52 -19.35
C LYS A 64 -42.18 -11.76 -18.31
N GLN A 65 -42.46 -12.35 -17.15
CA GLN A 65 -43.33 -11.71 -16.13
C GLN A 65 -42.74 -11.68 -14.72
N ILE A 66 -41.40 -11.60 -14.58
CA ILE A 66 -40.77 -11.28 -13.28
C ILE A 66 -40.44 -9.77 -13.28
N PRO A 67 -41.17 -8.90 -12.54
CA PRO A 67 -40.96 -7.45 -12.54
C PRO A 67 -39.63 -6.99 -11.88
N PHE A 68 -38.81 -7.94 -11.42
CA PHE A 68 -37.58 -7.69 -10.65
C PHE A 68 -36.30 -8.16 -11.35
N LEU A 69 -36.38 -8.69 -12.57
CA LEU A 69 -35.19 -8.81 -13.43
C LEU A 69 -34.87 -7.43 -13.98
N ARG A 70 -34.24 -6.63 -13.10
CA ARG A 70 -33.61 -5.35 -13.44
C ARG A 70 -32.85 -5.53 -14.74
N ASP A 71 -33.25 -4.75 -15.73
CA ASP A 71 -32.38 -4.34 -16.82
C ASP A 71 -31.00 -4.09 -16.22
N ARG A 72 -30.00 -4.86 -16.66
CA ARG A 72 -28.61 -4.48 -16.48
C ARG A 72 -28.47 -3.18 -17.24
N ARG A 73 -28.65 -2.07 -16.54
CA ARG A 73 -28.33 -0.73 -17.02
C ARG A 73 -26.95 -0.83 -17.66
N PRO A 74 -26.75 -0.36 -18.91
CA PRO A 74 -25.39 -0.15 -19.40
C PRO A 74 -24.69 0.68 -18.32
N VAL A 75 -23.51 0.23 -17.89
CA VAL A 75 -22.68 1.00 -16.97
C VAL A 75 -22.34 2.27 -17.75
N ASP A 76 -23.05 3.35 -17.46
CA ASP A 76 -22.81 4.65 -18.05
C ASP A 76 -21.41 5.10 -17.63
N ASP A 77 -20.67 5.75 -18.54
CA ASP A 77 -19.35 6.34 -18.26
C ASP A 77 -19.41 7.27 -17.03
N GLU A 78 -20.59 7.85 -16.74
CA GLU A 78 -20.84 8.64 -15.54
C GLU A 78 -20.76 7.83 -14.24
N ASP A 79 -21.24 6.58 -14.24
CA ASP A 79 -21.23 5.70 -13.08
C ASP A 79 -19.79 5.25 -12.74
N GLU A 80 -18.96 5.03 -13.77
CA GLU A 80 -17.52 4.81 -13.59
C GLU A 80 -16.81 6.05 -13.04
N ALA A 81 -17.19 7.25 -13.50
CA ALA A 81 -16.60 8.49 -12.99
C ALA A 81 -16.91 8.71 -11.50
N TRP A 82 -18.13 8.41 -11.05
CA TRP A 82 -18.49 8.48 -9.62
C TRP A 82 -17.78 7.43 -8.79
N LYS A 83 -17.69 6.20 -9.31
CA LYS A 83 -16.92 5.14 -8.70
C LYS A 83 -15.45 5.55 -8.53
N ALA A 84 -14.82 6.08 -9.57
CA ALA A 84 -13.43 6.51 -9.51
C ALA A 84 -13.19 7.60 -8.45
N LYS A 85 -14.11 8.56 -8.28
CA LYS A 85 -14.03 9.58 -7.21
C LYS A 85 -14.18 8.96 -5.82
N TYR A 86 -15.12 8.02 -5.67
CA TYR A 86 -15.35 7.32 -4.42
C TYR A 86 -14.14 6.46 -4.02
N ASP A 87 -13.63 5.66 -4.95
CA ASP A 87 -12.44 4.83 -4.78
C ASP A 87 -11.22 5.71 -4.44
N LEU A 88 -11.06 6.85 -5.12
CA LEU A 88 -10.01 7.82 -4.81
C LEU A 88 -10.12 8.34 -3.36
N ALA A 89 -11.31 8.73 -2.91
CA ALA A 89 -11.49 9.17 -1.52
C ALA A 89 -11.19 8.06 -0.52
N GLN A 90 -11.57 6.81 -0.83
CA GLN A 90 -11.23 5.66 -0.01
C GLN A 90 -9.73 5.39 0.03
N ASP A 91 -9.03 5.52 -1.10
CA ASP A 91 -7.57 5.35 -1.18
C ASP A 91 -6.83 6.43 -0.37
N TYR A 92 -7.28 7.68 -0.43
CA TYR A 92 -6.73 8.76 0.39
C TYR A 92 -6.93 8.50 1.88
N SER A 93 -8.14 8.10 2.28
CA SER A 93 -8.39 7.69 3.67
C SER A 93 -7.57 6.46 4.06
N ALA A 94 -7.41 5.50 3.15
CA ALA A 94 -6.59 4.31 3.35
C ALA A 94 -5.12 4.66 3.66
N GLY A 95 -4.60 5.68 2.99
CA GLY A 95 -3.28 6.26 3.24
C GLY A 95 -3.17 7.13 4.49
N GLY A 96 -4.28 7.39 5.21
CA GLY A 96 -4.31 8.28 6.38
C GLY A 96 -4.39 9.78 6.05
N TYR A 97 -4.82 10.12 4.84
CA TYR A 97 -5.04 11.49 4.36
C TYR A 97 -6.53 11.85 4.48
N ASP A 98 -7.08 11.75 5.70
CA ASP A 98 -8.53 11.85 5.93
C ASP A 98 -9.08 13.26 5.68
N ALA A 99 -8.26 14.30 5.81
CA ALA A 99 -8.66 15.68 5.50
C ALA A 99 -8.88 15.87 4.00
N GLU A 100 -7.93 15.38 3.19
CA GLU A 100 -7.99 15.39 1.74
C GLU A 100 -9.11 14.48 1.22
N ALA A 101 -9.27 13.29 1.81
CA ALA A 101 -10.40 12.40 1.52
C ALA A 101 -11.75 13.10 1.78
N LEU A 102 -11.88 13.79 2.93
CA LEU A 102 -13.11 14.52 3.28
C LEU A 102 -13.39 15.64 2.28
N GLN A 103 -12.36 16.35 1.83
CA GLN A 103 -12.51 17.39 0.81
C GLN A 103 -12.97 16.81 -0.54
N ILE A 104 -12.42 15.66 -0.97
CA ILE A 104 -12.87 14.95 -2.19
C ILE A 104 -14.34 14.57 -2.07
N VAL A 105 -14.76 14.03 -0.91
CA VAL A 105 -16.16 13.65 -0.66
C VAL A 105 -17.08 14.86 -0.69
N GLN A 106 -16.69 15.98 -0.06
CA GLN A 106 -17.48 17.21 -0.04
C GLN A 106 -17.60 17.83 -1.44
N ALA A 107 -16.52 17.83 -2.21
CA ALA A 107 -16.53 18.26 -3.60
C ALA A 107 -17.46 17.36 -4.44
N ALA A 108 -17.41 16.04 -4.24
CA ALA A 108 -18.31 15.10 -4.92
C ALA A 108 -19.78 15.35 -4.56
N LEU A 109 -20.11 15.54 -3.27
CA LEU A 109 -21.47 15.84 -2.81
C LEU A 109 -21.99 17.19 -3.34
N SER A 110 -21.12 18.19 -3.52
CA SER A 110 -21.50 19.49 -4.09
C SER A 110 -21.92 19.43 -5.56
N LEU A 111 -21.61 18.33 -6.24
CA LEU A 111 -21.98 18.06 -7.62
C LEU A 111 -23.29 17.25 -7.73
N ASP A 112 -24.05 17.13 -6.64
CA ASP A 112 -25.33 16.43 -6.54
C ASP A 112 -25.30 15.02 -7.18
N PRO A 113 -24.49 14.09 -6.63
CA PRO A 113 -24.28 12.78 -7.22
C PRO A 113 -25.60 11.99 -7.28
N PRO A 114 -25.85 11.20 -8.34
CA PRO A 114 -27.07 10.42 -8.45
C PRO A 114 -27.11 9.28 -7.42
N SER A 115 -28.29 8.70 -7.21
CA SER A 115 -28.42 7.45 -6.44
C SER A 115 -27.74 6.30 -7.23
N PRO A 116 -26.95 5.42 -6.58
CA PRO A 116 -26.75 5.26 -5.13
C PRO A 116 -25.57 6.05 -4.53
N TRP A 117 -24.83 6.81 -5.35
CA TRP A 117 -23.57 7.45 -4.95
C TRP A 117 -23.74 8.51 -3.87
N ALA A 118 -24.81 9.32 -3.90
CA ALA A 118 -25.10 10.27 -2.82
C ALA A 118 -25.10 9.62 -1.43
N GLY A 119 -25.77 8.47 -1.28
CA GLY A 119 -25.81 7.74 -0.01
C GLY A 119 -24.44 7.21 0.42
N ARG A 120 -23.64 6.72 -0.54
CA ARG A 120 -22.27 6.24 -0.29
C ARG A 120 -21.35 7.37 0.16
N PHE A 121 -21.37 8.51 -0.53
CA PHE A 121 -20.57 9.67 -0.16
C PHE A 121 -20.97 10.25 1.21
N THR A 122 -22.26 10.36 1.52
CA THR A 122 -22.72 10.82 2.85
C THR A 122 -22.28 9.88 3.98
N THR A 123 -22.30 8.56 3.73
CA THR A 123 -21.81 7.56 4.70
C THR A 123 -20.30 7.68 4.90
N LEU A 124 -19.55 7.88 3.81
CA LEU A 124 -18.11 8.09 3.87
C LEU A 124 -17.76 9.41 4.57
N GLU A 125 -18.50 10.49 4.30
CA GLU A 125 -18.31 11.80 4.93
C GLU A 125 -18.44 11.71 6.46
N SER A 126 -19.52 11.08 6.95
CA SER A 126 -19.74 10.93 8.39
C SER A 126 -18.63 10.11 9.04
N SER A 127 -18.17 9.04 8.38
CA SER A 127 -17.06 8.21 8.83
C SER A 127 -15.74 9.00 8.90
N LEU A 128 -15.42 9.79 7.87
CA LEU A 128 -14.21 10.62 7.82
C LEU A 128 -14.21 11.75 8.84
N ARG A 129 -15.37 12.35 9.12
CA ARG A 129 -15.50 13.37 10.17
C ARG A 129 -15.20 12.78 11.56
N VAL A 130 -15.69 11.57 11.84
CA VAL A 130 -15.35 10.87 13.08
C VAL A 130 -13.84 10.64 13.15
N LEU A 131 -13.25 10.01 12.13
CA LEU A 131 -11.81 9.75 12.09
C LEU A 131 -10.97 11.01 12.28
N ARG A 132 -11.34 12.13 11.64
CA ARG A 132 -10.66 13.41 11.79
C ARG A 132 -10.71 13.95 13.22
N MET A 133 -11.88 13.91 13.87
CA MET A 133 -12.01 14.34 15.26
C MET A 133 -11.13 13.48 16.19
N GLU A 134 -11.02 12.19 15.90
CA GLU A 134 -10.17 11.27 16.65
C GLU A 134 -8.68 11.58 16.43
N ASP A 135 -8.30 11.88 15.18
CA ASP A 135 -6.96 12.29 14.76
C ASP A 135 -6.53 13.66 15.32
N GLU A 136 -7.46 14.53 15.70
CA GLU A 136 -7.22 15.82 16.38
C GLU A 136 -6.96 15.66 17.89
N LEU A 137 -7.24 14.48 18.46
CA LEU A 137 -6.94 14.15 19.86
C LEU A 137 -5.67 13.31 19.96
N LEU A 138 -5.63 12.18 19.25
CA LEU A 138 -4.58 11.18 19.39
C LEU A 138 -4.33 10.52 18.04
N ARG A 139 -3.11 10.66 17.53
CA ARG A 139 -2.71 10.08 16.26
C ARG A 139 -1.98 8.77 16.46
N ALA A 140 -2.38 7.72 15.76
CA ALA A 140 -1.74 6.40 15.81
C ALA A 140 -1.04 6.07 14.48
N GLU A 141 0.24 5.71 14.53
CA GLU A 141 1.04 5.38 13.34
C GLU A 141 1.85 4.11 13.59
N ALA A 142 1.83 3.16 12.65
CA ALA A 142 2.77 2.05 12.68
C ALA A 142 4.12 2.54 12.13
N TRP A 143 5.16 2.42 12.94
CA TRP A 143 6.49 2.93 12.63
C TRP A 143 7.50 1.79 12.65
N PRO A 144 8.05 1.36 11.50
CA PRO A 144 9.05 0.31 11.47
C PRO A 144 10.35 0.79 12.12
N LEU A 145 11.05 -0.09 12.85
CA LEU A 145 12.34 0.28 13.48
C LEU A 145 13.48 0.39 12.47
N LYS A 146 13.33 -0.25 11.31
CA LYS A 146 14.25 -0.20 10.17
C LYS A 146 13.45 -0.03 8.89
N ASP A 147 14.01 0.66 7.91
CA ASP A 147 13.39 0.78 6.57
C ASP A 147 13.34 -0.58 5.83
N TYR A 148 14.25 -1.49 6.19
CA TYR A 148 14.28 -2.85 5.67
C TYR A 148 14.73 -3.88 6.72
N VAL A 149 14.41 -5.15 6.45
CA VAL A 149 14.95 -6.32 7.13
C VAL A 149 15.37 -7.39 6.11
N VAL A 150 16.20 -8.33 6.53
CA VAL A 150 16.60 -9.45 5.67
C VAL A 150 15.60 -10.61 5.80
N PHE A 151 15.38 -11.39 4.72
CA PHE A 151 14.58 -12.61 4.82
C PHE A 151 15.07 -13.53 5.94
N GLY A 152 14.13 -14.04 6.74
CA GLY A 152 14.42 -14.85 7.93
C GLY A 152 14.57 -14.03 9.22
N GLU A 153 14.61 -12.70 9.13
CA GLU A 153 14.54 -11.82 10.29
C GLU A 153 13.08 -11.45 10.64
N PRO A 154 12.77 -11.22 11.92
CA PRO A 154 11.49 -10.64 12.32
C PRO A 154 11.37 -9.20 11.82
N VAL A 155 10.13 -8.75 11.62
CA VAL A 155 9.84 -7.33 11.43
C VAL A 155 9.47 -6.75 12.79
N ASP A 156 10.34 -5.91 13.33
CA ASP A 156 10.07 -5.14 14.55
C ASP A 156 9.58 -3.72 14.18
N LEU A 157 8.44 -3.32 14.75
CA LEU A 157 7.83 -2.00 14.57
C LEU A 157 7.26 -1.48 15.89
N GLU A 158 6.89 -0.20 15.91
CA GLU A 158 6.23 0.43 17.05
C GLU A 158 4.92 1.06 16.59
N ILE A 159 3.84 0.85 17.33
CA ILE A 159 2.67 1.73 17.22
C ILE A 159 2.97 2.97 18.04
N ARG A 160 3.04 4.12 17.37
CA ARG A 160 3.27 5.43 17.98
C ARG A 160 1.94 6.13 18.18
N LEU A 161 1.58 6.35 19.44
CA LEU A 161 0.44 7.18 19.82
C LEU A 161 0.93 8.56 20.20
N ARG A 162 0.66 9.55 19.37
CA ARG A 162 1.02 10.95 19.62
C ARG A 162 -0.22 11.73 20.03
N ASN A 163 -0.21 12.29 21.25
CA ASN A 163 -1.24 13.24 21.64
C ASN A 163 -1.02 14.54 20.87
N VAL A 164 -1.94 14.87 19.96
CA VAL A 164 -1.90 16.11 19.18
C VAL A 164 -2.85 17.17 19.75
N GLY A 165 -3.67 16.78 20.72
CA GLY A 165 -4.52 17.69 21.49
C GLY A 165 -3.70 18.60 22.41
N ARG A 166 -4.39 19.60 22.96
CA ARG A 166 -3.80 20.58 23.90
C ARG A 166 -3.78 20.10 25.34
N GLU A 167 -4.54 19.05 25.63
CA GLU A 167 -4.80 18.56 26.98
C GLU A 167 -4.16 17.17 27.19
N PRO A 168 -3.71 16.84 28.40
CA PRO A 168 -3.22 15.52 28.71
C PRO A 168 -4.34 14.47 28.55
N LEU A 169 -3.98 13.34 27.97
CA LEU A 169 -4.89 12.23 27.69
C LEU A 169 -4.50 11.02 28.53
N SER A 170 -5.49 10.32 29.08
CA SER A 170 -5.28 9.07 29.84
C SER A 170 -5.99 7.91 29.14
N LEU A 171 -5.24 6.87 28.81
CA LEU A 171 -5.75 5.59 28.34
C LEU A 171 -5.87 4.66 29.53
N LEU A 172 -7.11 4.35 29.92
CA LEU A 172 -7.39 3.52 31.10
C LEU A 172 -7.55 2.04 30.68
N PRO A 173 -6.97 1.11 31.46
CA PRO A 173 -7.14 -0.31 31.22
C PRO A 173 -8.58 -0.74 31.54
N PRO A 174 -9.02 -1.91 31.04
CA PRO A 174 -10.32 -2.46 31.42
C PRO A 174 -10.38 -2.74 32.93
N GLN A 175 -11.43 -2.28 33.61
CA GLN A 175 -11.62 -2.50 35.05
C GLN A 175 -12.25 -3.87 35.32
N ARG A 176 -11.68 -4.66 36.24
CA ARG A 176 -12.29 -5.92 36.71
C ARG A 176 -13.49 -5.61 37.61
N GLY A 177 -14.65 -6.21 37.32
CA GLY A 177 -15.84 -6.12 38.18
C GLY A 177 -16.74 -4.92 37.94
N ALA A 178 -16.56 -4.19 36.83
CA ALA A 178 -17.53 -3.21 36.39
C ALA A 178 -18.91 -3.88 36.16
N ARG A 179 -20.01 -3.20 36.49
CA ARG A 179 -21.37 -3.71 36.28
C ARG A 179 -21.56 -4.10 34.81
N ALA A 180 -22.49 -5.00 34.50
CA ALA A 180 -22.73 -5.49 33.13
C ALA A 180 -22.88 -4.37 32.08
N ASP A 181 -23.36 -3.19 32.49
CA ASP A 181 -23.51 -2.00 31.64
C ASP A 181 -22.22 -1.17 31.45
N ASP A 182 -21.19 -1.40 32.28
CA ASP A 182 -19.87 -0.76 32.27
C ASP A 182 -18.75 -1.74 31.81
N VAL A 183 -19.10 -2.90 31.24
CA VAL A 183 -18.11 -3.84 30.68
C VAL A 183 -17.51 -3.22 29.42
N LEU A 184 -16.52 -2.36 29.63
CA LEU A 184 -15.68 -1.79 28.60
C LEU A 184 -14.94 -2.95 27.93
N SER A 185 -15.14 -3.09 26.62
CA SER A 185 -14.39 -4.06 25.83
C SER A 185 -12.89 -3.88 26.10
N PRO A 186 -12.14 -4.98 26.29
CA PRO A 186 -10.72 -4.88 26.60
C PRO A 186 -10.03 -4.06 25.51
N GLY A 187 -9.08 -3.22 25.92
CA GLY A 187 -8.29 -2.43 24.98
C GLY A 187 -7.63 -3.36 23.96
N ALA A 188 -7.99 -3.25 22.69
CA ALA A 188 -7.60 -4.20 21.66
C ALA A 188 -6.96 -3.48 20.48
N VAL A 189 -5.87 -4.05 19.97
CA VAL A 189 -5.30 -3.69 18.68
C VAL A 189 -5.63 -4.81 17.70
N SER A 190 -6.15 -4.43 16.54
CA SER A 190 -6.32 -5.27 15.37
C SER A 190 -5.43 -4.71 14.27
N LEU A 191 -4.29 -5.35 14.01
CA LEU A 191 -3.39 -5.00 12.91
C LEU A 191 -3.76 -5.78 11.67
N GLU A 192 -4.00 -5.08 10.57
CA GLU A 192 -4.02 -5.65 9.24
C GLU A 192 -2.60 -5.63 8.68
N VAL A 193 -2.06 -6.81 8.40
CA VAL A 193 -0.76 -6.97 7.78
C VAL A 193 -0.97 -7.37 6.33
N LYS A 194 -0.54 -6.50 5.41
CA LYS A 194 -0.54 -6.74 3.98
C LYS A 194 0.88 -7.04 3.51
N ARG A 195 1.07 -8.24 2.97
CA ARG A 195 2.30 -8.68 2.33
C ARG A 195 2.16 -8.58 0.82
N VAL A 196 3.08 -7.87 0.19
CA VAL A 196 3.18 -7.75 -1.26
C VAL A 196 4.53 -8.31 -1.70
N ASP A 197 4.50 -9.50 -2.29
CA ASP A 197 5.66 -10.16 -2.85
C ASP A 197 5.82 -9.73 -4.31
N ARG A 198 7.04 -9.36 -4.68
CA ARG A 198 7.40 -9.02 -6.04
C ARG A 198 8.65 -9.76 -6.44
N ASP A 199 8.53 -10.61 -7.46
CA ASP A 199 9.68 -11.30 -8.02
C ASP A 199 10.55 -10.34 -8.85
N ILE A 200 11.68 -10.88 -9.33
CA ILE A 200 12.60 -10.18 -10.24
C ILE A 200 12.00 -9.81 -11.60
N TYR A 201 10.85 -10.39 -11.95
CA TYR A 201 10.09 -10.10 -13.18
C TYR A 201 8.93 -9.13 -12.91
N ALA A 202 8.88 -8.50 -11.74
CA ALA A 202 7.80 -7.64 -11.29
C ALA A 202 6.41 -8.31 -11.22
N SER A 203 6.35 -9.65 -11.19
CA SER A 203 5.11 -10.37 -10.87
C SER A 203 4.72 -10.05 -9.43
N ARG A 204 3.45 -9.72 -9.20
CA ARG A 204 2.92 -9.29 -7.90
C ARG A 204 2.05 -10.38 -7.31
N MET A 205 2.33 -10.76 -6.05
CA MET A 205 1.48 -11.63 -5.25
C MET A 205 1.14 -10.93 -3.95
N GLU A 206 -0.15 -10.88 -3.60
CA GLU A 206 -0.61 -10.25 -2.37
C GLU A 206 -1.16 -11.29 -1.40
N ARG A 207 -0.90 -11.07 -0.11
CA ARG A 207 -1.54 -11.81 0.98
C ARG A 207 -1.81 -10.85 2.13
N SER A 208 -2.99 -10.93 2.72
CA SER A 208 -3.31 -10.20 3.94
C SER A 208 -3.67 -11.17 5.06
N TRP A 209 -3.39 -10.75 6.30
CA TRP A 209 -3.87 -11.39 7.50
C TRP A 209 -4.06 -10.35 8.61
N THR A 210 -4.70 -10.76 9.70
CA THR A 210 -4.94 -9.89 10.85
C THR A 210 -4.24 -10.45 12.07
N GLN A 211 -3.51 -9.58 12.79
CA GLN A 211 -2.91 -9.88 14.08
C GLN A 211 -3.64 -9.10 15.16
N ASN A 212 -4.26 -9.81 16.11
CA ASN A 212 -4.98 -9.21 17.22
C ASN A 212 -4.19 -9.40 18.52
N PHE A 213 -4.07 -8.35 19.31
CA PHE A 213 -3.52 -8.45 20.65
C PHE A 213 -4.15 -7.44 21.61
N LEU A 214 -4.04 -7.74 22.90
CA LEU A 214 -4.48 -6.84 23.94
C LEU A 214 -3.48 -5.69 24.08
N TRP A 215 -3.98 -4.46 23.97
CA TRP A 215 -3.19 -3.24 24.12
C TRP A 215 -2.74 -3.06 25.57
N GLN A 216 -3.68 -3.20 26.50
CA GLN A 216 -3.49 -3.00 27.93
C GLN A 216 -4.15 -4.15 28.67
N ARG A 217 -3.41 -4.68 29.64
CA ARG A 217 -3.92 -5.59 30.64
C ARG A 217 -4.48 -4.79 31.82
N PRO A 218 -5.40 -5.36 32.60
CA PRO A 218 -5.93 -4.72 33.81
C PRO A 218 -4.83 -4.21 34.77
N GLU A 219 -3.68 -4.90 34.82
CA GLU A 219 -2.54 -4.58 35.66
C GLU A 219 -1.65 -3.41 35.18
N ASP A 220 -1.75 -2.98 33.92
CA ASP A 220 -0.79 -2.01 33.32
C ASP A 220 -0.96 -0.57 33.82
N GLY A 221 -2.04 -0.30 34.58
CA GLY A 221 -2.37 1.03 35.06
C GLY A 221 -2.75 2.02 33.95
N ALA A 222 -3.07 3.25 34.33
CA ALA A 222 -3.42 4.30 33.38
C ALA A 222 -2.18 4.78 32.61
N THR A 223 -2.23 4.72 31.27
CA THR A 223 -1.20 5.32 30.42
C THR A 223 -1.52 6.78 30.16
N LYS A 224 -0.71 7.69 30.70
CA LYS A 224 -0.85 9.14 30.50
C LYS A 224 0.04 9.63 29.36
N ILE A 225 -0.55 10.37 28.42
CA ILE A 225 0.15 10.94 27.28
C ILE A 225 -0.04 12.47 27.32
N ALA A 226 1.03 13.19 27.67
CA ALA A 226 1.02 14.65 27.68
C ALA A 226 0.85 15.22 26.25
N PRO A 227 0.38 16.48 26.10
CA PRO A 227 0.31 17.15 24.80
C PRO A 227 1.65 17.10 24.06
N GLY A 228 1.63 16.69 22.79
CA GLY A 228 2.83 16.51 21.95
C GLY A 228 3.68 15.28 22.27
N ALA A 229 3.45 14.59 23.40
CA ALA A 229 4.20 13.39 23.76
C ALA A 229 3.81 12.19 22.89
N VAL A 230 4.76 11.26 22.75
CA VAL A 230 4.58 10.02 21.99
C VAL A 230 4.71 8.84 22.94
N HIS A 231 3.66 8.03 23.03
CA HIS A 231 3.70 6.71 23.65
C HIS A 231 3.98 5.66 22.58
N ARG A 232 4.83 4.68 22.88
CA ARG A 232 5.31 3.67 21.93
C ARG A 232 4.90 2.29 22.42
N VAL A 233 4.27 1.51 21.55
CA VAL A 233 3.97 0.11 21.82
C VAL A 233 4.73 -0.77 20.83
N PRO A 234 5.66 -1.61 21.30
CA PRO A 234 6.41 -2.49 20.42
C PRO A 234 5.49 -3.57 19.85
N VAL A 235 5.68 -3.85 18.58
CA VAL A 235 4.99 -4.90 17.83
C VAL A 235 6.04 -5.67 17.05
N ARG A 236 5.89 -6.99 17.03
CA ARG A 236 6.79 -7.88 16.31
C ARG A 236 5.97 -8.81 15.43
N ILE A 237 6.32 -8.83 14.15
CA ILE A 237 5.82 -9.83 13.20
C ILE A 237 6.91 -10.91 13.09
N PRO A 238 6.64 -12.14 13.54
CA PRO A 238 7.58 -13.24 13.47
C PRO A 238 8.07 -13.54 12.04
N ALA A 239 9.30 -14.03 11.91
CA ALA A 239 9.91 -14.30 10.61
C ALA A 239 9.16 -15.37 9.80
N ASP A 240 8.55 -16.34 10.48
CA ASP A 240 7.71 -17.39 9.89
C ASP A 240 6.40 -16.83 9.31
N GLU A 241 5.82 -15.80 9.94
CA GLU A 241 4.65 -15.08 9.39
C GLU A 241 5.02 -14.21 8.19
N VAL A 242 6.20 -13.58 8.22
CA VAL A 242 6.73 -12.84 7.05
C VAL A 242 6.85 -13.79 5.85
N GLY A 243 7.27 -15.03 6.09
CA GLY A 243 7.34 -16.11 5.13
C GLY A 243 8.76 -16.35 4.56
N PRO A 244 8.93 -17.40 3.73
CA PRO A 244 10.24 -17.78 3.22
C PRO A 244 10.83 -16.72 2.28
N ALA A 245 12.15 -16.82 2.08
CA ALA A 245 12.87 -16.00 1.13
C ALA A 245 12.35 -16.19 -0.30
N LEU A 246 12.36 -15.12 -1.09
CA LEU A 246 12.02 -15.15 -2.51
C LEU A 246 13.12 -14.46 -3.33
N VAL A 247 13.18 -14.79 -4.61
CA VAL A 247 14.08 -14.12 -5.57
C VAL A 247 13.42 -12.81 -5.99
N GLY A 248 13.62 -11.76 -5.21
CA GLY A 248 12.94 -10.47 -5.40
C GLY A 248 12.84 -9.67 -4.10
N LEU A 249 11.74 -8.93 -3.94
CA LEU A 249 11.45 -8.11 -2.77
C LEU A 249 10.08 -8.45 -2.19
N ARG A 250 9.95 -8.29 -0.88
CA ARG A 250 8.68 -8.34 -0.18
C ARG A 250 8.46 -7.01 0.51
N THR A 251 7.25 -6.48 0.43
CA THR A 251 6.82 -5.33 1.24
C THR A 251 5.86 -5.85 2.29
N ILE A 252 6.06 -5.44 3.54
CA ILE A 252 5.09 -5.62 4.62
C ILE A 252 4.53 -4.25 4.97
N GLU A 253 3.24 -4.08 4.75
CA GLU A 253 2.46 -2.93 5.16
C GLU A 253 1.63 -3.31 6.37
N VAL A 254 1.67 -2.48 7.41
CA VAL A 254 1.01 -2.73 8.68
C VAL A 254 0.12 -1.54 8.99
N ALA A 255 -1.19 -1.75 8.93
CA ALA A 255 -2.20 -0.78 9.32
C ALA A 255 -3.11 -1.41 10.38
N GLY A 256 -4.14 -0.70 10.84
CA GLY A 256 -5.11 -1.34 11.71
C GLY A 256 -5.99 -0.40 12.47
N MET A 257 -6.58 -0.93 13.54
CA MET A 257 -7.43 -0.20 14.46
C MET A 257 -6.98 -0.47 15.90
N LEU A 258 -6.84 0.59 16.68
CA LEU A 258 -6.71 0.55 18.13
C LEU A 258 -8.04 0.97 18.76
N ARG A 259 -8.60 0.08 19.57
CA ARG A 259 -9.78 0.33 20.39
C ARG A 259 -9.34 0.39 21.85
N PRO A 260 -9.01 1.57 22.40
CA PRO A 260 -8.73 1.69 23.82
C PRO A 260 -9.96 1.30 24.64
N ALA A 261 -9.75 0.72 25.82
CA ALA A 261 -10.85 0.37 26.72
C ALA A 261 -11.62 1.61 27.17
N ARG A 262 -10.89 2.66 27.58
CA ARG A 262 -11.44 3.97 27.88
C ARG A 262 -10.40 5.05 27.68
N VAL A 263 -10.83 6.17 27.12
CA VAL A 263 -10.01 7.37 26.95
C VAL A 263 -10.60 8.49 27.78
N GLU A 264 -9.76 9.16 28.54
CA GLU A 264 -10.14 10.35 29.30
C GLU A 264 -9.31 11.56 28.89
N VAL A 265 -10.00 12.66 28.68
CA VAL A 265 -9.42 14.00 28.49
C VAL A 265 -10.02 14.88 29.56
N GLN A 266 -9.18 15.47 30.42
CA GLN A 266 -9.63 16.25 31.59
C GLN A 266 -10.65 15.50 32.48
N GLY A 267 -10.49 14.19 32.64
CA GLY A 267 -11.37 13.34 33.45
C GLY A 267 -12.72 13.02 32.82
N GLN A 268 -12.99 13.48 31.59
CA GLN A 268 -14.19 13.12 30.84
C GLN A 268 -13.90 11.97 29.89
N ALA A 269 -14.74 10.93 29.93
CA ALA A 269 -14.65 9.82 29.00
C ALA A 269 -14.99 10.27 27.57
N ARG A 270 -14.18 9.83 26.60
CA ARG A 270 -14.39 10.07 25.18
C ARG A 270 -14.42 8.73 24.43
N PRO A 271 -15.44 8.47 23.60
CA PRO A 271 -15.37 7.34 22.69
C PRO A 271 -14.25 7.63 21.68
N LEU A 272 -13.34 6.67 21.49
CA LEU A 272 -12.23 6.81 20.57
C LEU A 272 -11.94 5.47 19.91
N ARG A 273 -11.90 5.46 18.58
CA ARG A 273 -11.46 4.34 17.76
C ARG A 273 -10.34 4.83 16.85
N LEU A 274 -9.11 4.55 17.21
CA LEU A 274 -7.98 5.08 16.47
C LEU A 274 -7.65 4.21 15.29
N ARG A 275 -7.67 4.80 14.10
CA ARG A 275 -7.05 4.20 12.94
C ARG A 275 -5.53 4.28 13.09
N ILE A 276 -4.86 3.15 12.96
CA ILE A 276 -3.41 3.07 12.90
C ILE A 276 -3.01 3.30 11.45
N ARG A 277 -2.34 4.42 11.20
CA ARG A 277 -1.83 4.77 9.87
C ARG A 277 -0.77 3.76 9.43
N PRO A 278 -0.75 3.41 8.13
CA PRO A 278 0.09 2.35 7.63
C PRO A 278 1.58 2.64 7.81
N GLY A 279 2.27 1.68 8.41
CA GLY A 279 3.72 1.57 8.41
C GLY A 279 4.16 0.60 7.32
N ARG A 280 5.36 0.80 6.77
CA ARG A 280 5.85 -0.01 5.66
C ARG A 280 7.31 -0.39 5.85
N VAL A 281 7.61 -1.67 5.72
CA VAL A 281 8.99 -2.19 5.74
C VAL A 281 9.24 -3.06 4.51
N VAL A 282 10.48 -3.02 4.01
CA VAL A 282 10.90 -3.88 2.89
C VAL A 282 11.68 -5.07 3.44
N VAL A 283 11.38 -6.27 2.93
CA VAL A 283 12.08 -7.50 3.24
C VAL A 283 12.84 -7.94 1.99
N LEU A 284 14.15 -8.16 2.12
CA LEU A 284 15.02 -8.44 0.99
C LEU A 284 16.04 -9.56 1.26
N PRO A 285 16.61 -10.18 0.21
CA PRO A 285 17.74 -11.09 0.37
C PRO A 285 18.96 -10.35 0.90
N LYS A 286 19.76 -11.00 1.75
CA LYS A 286 20.99 -10.42 2.32
C LYS A 286 21.95 -9.86 1.26
N SER A 287 21.99 -10.49 0.09
CA SER A 287 22.81 -10.03 -1.05
C SER A 287 22.42 -8.66 -1.59
N TYR A 288 21.25 -8.13 -1.25
CA TYR A 288 20.75 -6.83 -1.72
C TYR A 288 20.97 -5.69 -0.73
N GLU A 289 21.45 -5.95 0.49
CA GLU A 289 21.77 -4.89 1.45
C GLU A 289 22.71 -3.79 0.89
N PRO A 290 23.74 -4.12 0.09
CA PRO A 290 24.60 -3.08 -0.51
C PRO A 290 23.84 -2.12 -1.45
N LEU A 291 22.74 -2.57 -2.06
CA LEU A 291 21.93 -1.78 -3.00
C LEU A 291 21.14 -0.67 -2.29
N VAL A 292 20.89 -0.84 -0.99
CA VAL A 292 20.12 0.10 -0.16
C VAL A 292 20.96 1.31 0.26
N GLN A 293 22.28 1.15 0.38
CA GLN A 293 23.18 2.17 0.92
C GLN A 293 23.36 3.36 -0.02
N ASP A 294 23.38 3.13 -1.33
CA ASP A 294 23.38 4.16 -2.37
C ASP A 294 22.39 3.79 -3.48
N PRO A 295 21.09 4.06 -3.29
CA PRO A 295 20.07 3.63 -4.26
C PRO A 295 20.24 4.34 -5.60
N LEU A 296 20.71 5.59 -5.64
CA LEU A 296 20.85 6.33 -6.89
C LEU A 296 22.13 5.96 -7.64
N GLY A 297 23.25 5.73 -6.95
CA GLY A 297 24.43 5.12 -7.56
C GLY A 297 24.13 3.73 -8.08
N THR A 298 23.38 2.92 -7.32
CA THR A 298 22.95 1.59 -7.75
C THR A 298 22.05 1.64 -8.97
N LEU A 299 21.08 2.57 -9.04
CA LEU A 299 20.24 2.74 -10.23
C LEU A 299 21.09 3.05 -11.47
N ARG A 300 22.06 3.97 -11.39
CA ARG A 300 22.97 4.27 -12.51
C ARG A 300 23.74 3.02 -12.95
N GLN A 301 24.38 2.34 -12.01
CA GLN A 301 25.16 1.13 -12.28
C GLN A 301 24.29 0.01 -12.86
N ALA A 302 23.04 -0.12 -12.40
CA ALA A 302 22.12 -1.12 -12.90
C ALA A 302 21.66 -0.83 -14.34
N ILE A 303 21.49 0.45 -14.69
CA ILE A 303 21.17 0.87 -16.07
C ILE A 303 22.37 0.59 -16.98
N ASP A 304 23.56 1.07 -16.62
CA ASP A 304 24.76 0.92 -17.44
C ASP A 304 25.23 -0.55 -17.54
N GLY A 305 25.00 -1.33 -16.48
CA GLY A 305 25.37 -2.74 -16.38
C GLY A 305 24.28 -3.74 -16.76
N VAL A 306 23.10 -3.28 -17.21
CA VAL A 306 21.95 -4.10 -17.60
C VAL A 306 21.55 -5.10 -16.50
N ALA A 307 21.31 -4.58 -15.29
CA ALA A 307 20.94 -5.36 -14.11
C ALA A 307 19.49 -5.06 -13.66
N PRO A 308 18.46 -5.68 -14.29
CA PRO A 308 17.05 -5.34 -14.05
C PRO A 308 16.62 -5.50 -12.59
N VAL A 309 17.16 -6.50 -11.90
CA VAL A 309 16.87 -6.76 -10.48
C VAL A 309 17.38 -5.63 -9.59
N HIS A 310 18.60 -5.16 -9.84
CA HIS A 310 19.20 -4.08 -9.07
C HIS A 310 18.45 -2.77 -9.28
N LEU A 311 17.95 -2.55 -10.50
CA LEU A 311 17.11 -1.41 -10.83
C LEU A 311 15.82 -1.40 -10.01
N LEU A 312 15.09 -2.52 -9.96
CA LEU A 312 13.86 -2.68 -9.18
C LEU A 312 14.08 -2.54 -7.66
N VAL A 313 15.19 -3.08 -7.16
CA VAL A 313 15.52 -3.00 -5.73
C VAL A 313 15.91 -1.59 -5.34
N ALA A 314 16.81 -0.96 -6.10
CA ALA A 314 17.30 0.37 -5.77
C ALA A 314 16.20 1.44 -5.84
N SER A 315 15.25 1.33 -6.78
CA SER A 315 14.10 2.24 -6.87
C SER A 315 13.25 2.24 -5.60
N GLU A 316 13.18 1.11 -4.91
CA GLU A 316 12.43 0.94 -3.68
C GLU A 316 12.98 1.80 -2.53
N PHE A 317 14.28 2.10 -2.56
CA PHE A 317 14.98 2.81 -1.48
C PHE A 317 15.32 4.26 -1.80
N VAL A 318 14.98 4.77 -3.00
CA VAL A 318 15.23 6.18 -3.37
C VAL A 318 14.55 7.11 -2.35
N PRO A 319 15.29 7.96 -1.62
CA PRO A 319 14.68 8.88 -0.66
C PRO A 319 13.74 9.85 -1.36
N ARG A 320 12.64 10.24 -0.70
CA ARG A 320 11.65 11.16 -1.28
C ARG A 320 12.28 12.45 -1.83
N ALA A 321 13.21 13.05 -1.08
CA ALA A 321 13.89 14.29 -1.49
C ALA A 321 14.70 14.15 -2.80
N ARG A 322 15.05 12.91 -3.18
CA ARG A 322 15.77 12.60 -4.41
C ARG A 322 14.96 11.75 -5.39
N ALA A 323 13.65 11.63 -5.16
CA ALA A 323 12.76 10.90 -6.05
C ALA A 323 12.73 11.47 -7.47
N PRO A 324 12.73 12.80 -7.71
CA PRO A 324 12.85 13.35 -9.07
C PRO A 324 14.11 12.88 -9.81
N GLU A 325 15.26 12.80 -9.12
CA GLU A 325 16.51 12.28 -9.68
C GLU A 325 16.38 10.80 -10.06
N GLY A 326 15.77 9.98 -9.19
CA GLY A 326 15.48 8.57 -9.47
C GLY A 326 14.53 8.40 -10.67
N MET A 327 13.48 9.22 -10.75
CA MET A 327 12.55 9.24 -11.88
C MET A 327 13.25 9.58 -13.19
N GLY A 328 14.18 10.56 -13.18
CA GLY A 328 15.00 10.87 -14.35
C GLY A 328 15.89 9.71 -14.81
N LEU A 329 16.45 8.93 -13.87
CA LEU A 329 17.21 7.71 -14.19
C LEU A 329 16.33 6.63 -14.79
N LEU A 330 15.13 6.41 -14.27
CA LEU A 330 14.17 5.44 -14.83
C LEU A 330 13.67 5.86 -16.22
N ALA A 331 13.40 7.16 -16.42
CA ALA A 331 13.07 7.71 -17.73
C ALA A 331 14.19 7.47 -18.75
N ARG A 332 15.45 7.68 -18.33
CA ARG A 332 16.62 7.35 -19.14
C ARG A 332 16.70 5.85 -19.45
N ALA A 333 16.45 4.99 -18.47
CA ALA A 333 16.45 3.53 -18.66
C ALA A 333 15.41 3.08 -19.70
N LEU A 334 14.23 3.72 -19.75
CA LEU A 334 13.18 3.40 -20.73
C LEU A 334 13.53 3.86 -22.15
N THR A 335 14.18 5.01 -22.29
CA THR A 335 14.38 5.69 -23.59
C THR A 335 15.74 5.36 -24.21
N GLU A 336 16.80 5.37 -23.39
CA GLU A 336 18.19 5.16 -23.83
C GLU A 336 18.78 3.82 -23.37
N GLY A 337 18.12 3.13 -22.45
CA GLY A 337 18.63 1.90 -21.85
C GLY A 337 18.49 0.68 -22.75
N ASP A 338 19.09 -0.44 -22.31
CA ASP A 338 18.92 -1.73 -22.98
C ASP A 338 17.44 -2.16 -22.94
N PRO A 339 16.85 -2.64 -24.06
CA PRO A 339 15.43 -3.04 -24.10
C PRO A 339 15.03 -4.08 -23.05
N SER A 340 15.97 -4.92 -22.59
CA SER A 340 15.71 -5.90 -21.53
C SER A 340 15.39 -5.26 -20.17
N LEU A 341 15.80 -4.00 -19.95
CA LEU A 341 15.49 -3.25 -18.73
C LEU A 341 14.07 -2.69 -18.72
N ARG A 342 13.37 -2.64 -19.86
CA ARG A 342 12.06 -1.96 -19.99
C ARG A 342 11.06 -2.42 -18.92
N ARG A 343 10.87 -3.73 -18.76
CA ARG A 343 9.93 -4.29 -17.77
C ARG A 343 10.32 -3.92 -16.34
N ALA A 344 11.62 -3.94 -16.02
CA ALA A 344 12.12 -3.55 -14.71
C ALA A 344 11.94 -2.04 -14.46
N ALA A 345 12.18 -1.20 -15.46
CA ALA A 345 11.99 0.24 -15.37
C ALA A 345 10.52 0.62 -15.18
N LEU A 346 9.60 -0.02 -15.89
CA LEU A 346 8.16 0.15 -15.69
C LEU A 346 7.74 -0.26 -14.27
N GLY A 347 8.16 -1.45 -13.82
CA GLY A 347 7.87 -1.91 -12.46
C GLY A 347 8.47 -1.02 -11.37
N ALA A 348 9.62 -0.39 -11.64
CA ALA A 348 10.23 0.59 -10.74
C ALA A 348 9.44 1.90 -10.68
N LEU A 349 8.91 2.37 -11.82
CA LEU A 349 8.04 3.56 -11.87
C LEU A 349 6.73 3.33 -11.12
N GLU A 350 6.09 2.17 -11.30
CA GLU A 350 4.89 1.79 -10.55
C GLU A 350 5.15 1.78 -9.04
N ARG A 351 6.30 1.25 -8.61
CA ARG A 351 6.72 1.26 -7.20
C ARG A 351 6.92 2.66 -6.64
N MET A 352 7.60 3.51 -7.40
CA MET A 352 7.80 4.90 -6.99
C MET A 352 6.45 5.62 -6.88
N ARG A 353 5.52 5.40 -7.81
CA ARG A 353 4.15 5.92 -7.73
C ARG A 353 3.45 5.46 -6.46
N GLU A 354 3.41 4.15 -6.21
CA GLU A 354 2.74 3.58 -5.04
C GLU A 354 3.32 4.14 -3.73
N ARG A 355 4.65 4.19 -3.62
CA ARG A 355 5.35 4.69 -2.42
C ARG A 355 5.11 6.18 -2.17
N PHE A 356 4.87 6.96 -3.22
CA PHE A 356 4.61 8.39 -3.14
C PHE A 356 3.14 8.75 -3.36
N ALA A 357 2.22 7.78 -3.31
CA ALA A 357 0.78 8.02 -3.42
C ALA A 357 0.26 8.96 -2.32
N GLY A 358 -0.77 9.76 -2.64
CA GLY A 358 -1.35 10.77 -1.75
C GLY A 358 -0.55 12.09 -1.67
N LYS A 359 0.42 12.30 -2.57
CA LYS A 359 1.20 13.53 -2.70
C LYS A 359 1.11 14.04 -4.14
N PRO A 360 1.39 15.33 -4.40
CA PRO A 360 1.44 15.81 -5.77
C PRO A 360 2.46 14.97 -6.55
N LEU A 361 1.98 14.16 -7.48
CA LEU A 361 2.80 13.31 -8.36
C LEU A 361 3.51 14.14 -9.43
N GLN A 362 3.06 15.38 -9.66
CA GLN A 362 3.59 16.27 -10.69
C GLN A 362 5.11 16.48 -10.63
N PRO A 363 5.74 16.84 -9.48
CA PRO A 363 7.19 17.02 -9.43
C PRO A 363 7.98 15.74 -9.69
N LEU A 364 7.35 14.58 -9.51
CA LEU A 364 7.95 13.27 -9.80
C LEU A 364 7.77 12.88 -11.26
N ALA A 365 6.67 13.30 -11.90
CA ALA A 365 6.42 13.09 -13.31
C ALA A 365 7.23 14.03 -14.21
N GLU A 366 7.59 15.23 -13.74
CA GLU A 366 8.26 16.27 -14.52
C GLU A 366 9.46 15.75 -15.34
N PRO A 367 10.40 14.94 -14.79
CA PRO A 367 11.48 14.38 -15.58
C PRO A 367 11.03 13.50 -16.77
N LEU A 368 9.93 12.76 -16.64
CA LEU A 368 9.35 11.94 -17.73
C LEU A 368 8.73 12.83 -18.82
N VAL A 369 8.17 13.97 -18.42
CA VAL A 369 7.45 14.91 -19.29
C VAL A 369 8.40 15.80 -20.05
N GLU A 370 9.45 16.28 -19.37
CA GLU A 370 10.55 17.01 -20.00
C GLU A 370 11.23 16.14 -21.07
N ARG A 371 11.48 14.87 -20.74
CA ARG A 371 11.99 13.87 -21.70
C ARG A 371 11.10 13.78 -22.94
N LEU A 372 9.78 13.71 -22.77
CA LEU A 372 8.82 13.69 -23.88
C LEU A 372 8.92 14.95 -24.76
N GLY A 373 9.21 16.12 -24.17
CA GLY A 373 9.37 17.37 -24.92
C GLY A 373 10.69 17.51 -25.68
N THR A 374 11.74 16.85 -25.19
CA THR A 374 13.05 16.81 -25.88
C THR A 374 13.13 15.76 -26.99
N TRP A 375 12.19 14.82 -27.03
CA TRP A 375 12.15 13.74 -28.01
C TRP A 375 11.01 13.93 -29.00
N PRO A 376 11.32 14.28 -30.27
CA PRO A 376 10.28 14.54 -31.28
C PRO A 376 9.56 13.27 -31.76
N ALA A 377 10.06 12.07 -31.43
CA ALA A 377 9.44 10.81 -31.77
C ALA A 377 8.58 10.29 -30.60
N ARG A 378 7.37 9.84 -30.94
CA ARG A 378 6.40 9.18 -30.05
C ARG A 378 6.97 7.86 -29.52
N ASP A 379 7.91 7.90 -28.57
CA ASP A 379 8.50 6.69 -28.01
C ASP A 379 7.43 5.91 -27.22
N PRO A 380 7.00 4.74 -27.70
CA PRO A 380 5.99 3.95 -27.00
C PRO A 380 6.43 3.54 -25.60
N ALA A 381 7.73 3.41 -25.34
CA ALA A 381 8.25 3.05 -24.03
C ALA A 381 8.09 4.18 -23.01
N LEU A 382 8.32 5.43 -23.43
CA LEU A 382 8.11 6.59 -22.57
C LEU A 382 6.61 6.81 -22.28
N MET A 383 5.76 6.60 -23.28
CA MET A 383 4.30 6.67 -23.10
C MET A 383 3.77 5.60 -22.17
N GLU A 384 4.29 4.37 -22.27
CA GLU A 384 3.98 3.29 -21.33
C GLU A 384 4.49 3.62 -19.93
N GLY A 385 5.68 4.22 -19.79
CA GLY A 385 6.21 4.67 -18.51
C GLY A 385 5.38 5.78 -17.86
N LEU A 386 4.94 6.77 -18.64
CA LEU A 386 4.03 7.81 -18.18
C LEU A 386 2.67 7.22 -17.77
N ALA A 387 2.15 6.24 -18.50
CA ALA A 387 0.91 5.56 -18.14
C ALA A 387 1.06 4.73 -16.87
N ALA A 388 2.15 3.99 -16.72
CA ALA A 388 2.49 3.23 -15.51
C ALA A 388 2.61 4.17 -14.29
N PHE A 389 3.29 5.31 -14.46
CA PHE A 389 3.49 6.27 -13.37
C PHE A 389 2.26 7.12 -13.03
N SER A 390 1.40 7.45 -14.00
CA SER A 390 0.22 8.29 -13.75
C SER A 390 -1.08 7.51 -13.56
N GLY A 391 -1.12 6.24 -13.99
CA GLY A 391 -2.36 5.47 -14.11
C GLY A 391 -3.29 5.97 -15.22
N ARG A 392 -2.81 6.85 -16.11
CA ARG A 392 -3.59 7.46 -17.20
C ARG A 392 -2.95 7.17 -18.55
N ALA A 393 -3.78 6.90 -19.56
CA ALA A 393 -3.34 6.81 -20.94
C ALA A 393 -3.72 8.10 -21.69
N LEU A 394 -2.79 9.05 -21.78
CA LEU A 394 -2.94 10.27 -22.60
C LEU A 394 -2.16 10.13 -23.91
N ALA A 395 -2.49 10.95 -24.90
CA ALA A 395 -1.71 10.99 -26.14
C ALA A 395 -0.29 11.53 -25.90
N ALA A 396 0.62 11.24 -26.84
CA ALA A 396 2.02 11.66 -26.80
C ALA A 396 2.18 13.16 -27.11
N ASP A 397 1.53 14.01 -26.31
CA ASP A 397 1.60 15.47 -26.38
C ASP A 397 1.89 16.01 -24.98
N VAL A 398 3.07 16.64 -24.83
CA VAL A 398 3.51 17.27 -23.59
C VAL A 398 2.49 18.26 -23.05
N ARG A 399 1.75 18.97 -23.93
CA ARG A 399 0.72 19.93 -23.52
C ARG A 399 -0.42 19.23 -22.81
N LEU A 400 -0.92 18.11 -23.35
CA LEU A 400 -2.00 17.35 -22.71
C LEU A 400 -1.62 16.86 -21.33
N TRP A 401 -0.39 16.38 -21.19
CA TRP A 401 0.16 15.94 -19.93
C TRP A 401 0.31 17.10 -18.93
N ARG A 402 0.92 18.23 -19.34
CA ARG A 402 1.04 19.44 -18.52
C ARG A 402 -0.32 20.00 -18.10
N ASP A 403 -1.26 20.08 -19.03
CA ASP A 403 -2.63 20.56 -18.79
C ASP A 403 -3.37 19.62 -17.82
N TRP A 404 -3.19 18.31 -17.96
CA TRP A 404 -3.75 17.34 -17.03
C TRP A 404 -3.20 17.52 -15.62
N TRP A 405 -1.88 17.62 -15.43
CA TRP A 405 -1.32 17.90 -14.10
C TRP A 405 -1.70 19.26 -13.57
N ALA A 406 -1.75 20.31 -14.39
CA ALA A 406 -2.21 21.62 -13.96
C ALA A 406 -3.64 21.52 -13.41
N ARG A 407 -4.54 20.81 -14.10
CA ARG A 407 -5.91 20.56 -13.61
C ARG A 407 -5.96 19.66 -12.37
N ASP A 408 -5.12 18.64 -12.28
CA ASP A 408 -5.07 17.72 -11.12
C ASP A 408 -4.53 18.44 -9.87
N VAL A 409 -3.50 19.28 -10.05
CA VAL A 409 -2.91 20.12 -9.02
C VAL A 409 -3.85 21.25 -8.65
N ASP A 410 -4.51 21.91 -9.60
CA ASP A 410 -5.51 22.95 -9.32
C ASP A 410 -6.74 22.36 -8.66
N ALA A 411 -7.19 21.16 -9.03
CA ALA A 411 -8.23 20.44 -8.31
C ALA A 411 -7.82 20.15 -6.86
N THR A 412 -6.55 19.81 -6.64
CA THR A 412 -5.98 19.62 -5.29
C THR A 412 -5.79 20.97 -4.56
N THR A 413 -5.49 22.06 -5.28
CA THR A 413 -5.16 23.38 -4.71
C THR A 413 -6.43 24.18 -4.37
N LEU A 414 -7.45 24.14 -5.23
CA LEU A 414 -8.81 24.61 -4.95
C LEU A 414 -9.42 23.91 -3.72
N VAL A 415 -8.97 22.68 -3.45
CA VAL A 415 -9.30 21.89 -2.29
C VAL A 415 -8.54 22.34 -1.02
N THR A 416 -7.31 22.83 -1.14
CA THR A 416 -6.49 23.30 0.00
C THR A 416 -6.62 24.77 0.40
N ALA A 417 -7.15 25.65 -0.45
CA ALA A 417 -7.34 27.04 -0.07
C ALA A 417 -8.49 27.16 0.95
N PRO A 418 -8.26 27.55 2.22
CA PRO A 418 -9.37 27.99 3.05
C PRO A 418 -9.98 29.19 2.32
N ARG A 419 -11.28 29.13 2.02
CA ARG A 419 -12.03 30.34 1.67
C ARG A 419 -11.81 31.31 2.82
N SER A 420 -10.94 32.30 2.61
CA SER A 420 -10.86 33.48 3.44
C SER A 420 -12.27 34.06 3.45
N ALA A 421 -12.94 33.91 4.59
CA ALA A 421 -14.18 34.61 4.86
C ALA A 421 -13.83 36.09 4.98
N ASP A 422 -13.96 36.80 3.87
CA ASP A 422 -14.01 38.26 3.84
C ASP A 422 -15.23 38.66 3.00
N ARG A 423 -16.38 38.72 3.68
CA ARG A 423 -17.34 39.84 3.75
C ARG A 423 -18.75 39.36 4.06
#